data_AF-A0A529C9A4-F1
#
_entry.id   AF-A0A529C9A4-F1
#
_cell.length_a   1.000
_cell.length_b   1.000
_cell.length_c   1.000
_cell.angle_alpha   90.00
_cell.angle_beta   90.00
_cell.angle_gamma   90.00
#
_symmetry.space_group_name_H-M   'P 1'
#
loop_
_entity.id
_entity.type
_entity.pdbx_description
1 polymer ?
#
loop_
_entity_poly.entity_id
_entity_poly.type
_entity_poly.pdbx_seq_one_letter_code
_entity_poly.pdbx_strand_id
1 'polypeptide(L)'
;MPNQQTRTARLEARISPDILDVVKRAAEIQGRSVSDFVVAAAQEAAQRTIENTTIMRISVEDQRAMMEAILNPPEPNEALRKAADAHKRLVVETR
;
A
#
# COMPACT_ATOMS: atom_id res chain seq x y z
N MET A 1 -9.76 24.86 -17.78
CA MET A 1 -10.82 24.90 -16.75
C MET A 1 -10.49 23.84 -15.71
N PRO A 2 -10.50 24.14 -14.40
CA PRO A 2 -10.16 23.14 -13.39
C PRO A 2 -11.22 22.03 -13.43
N ASN A 3 -10.77 20.80 -13.63
CA ASN A 3 -11.59 19.60 -13.69
C ASN A 3 -12.27 19.40 -12.32
N GLN A 4 -13.53 19.84 -12.17
CA GLN A 4 -14.32 19.54 -10.98
C GLN A 4 -14.58 18.04 -10.98
N GLN A 5 -13.80 17.29 -10.19
CA GLN A 5 -14.03 15.87 -9.97
C GLN A 5 -15.44 15.69 -9.41
N THR A 6 -16.34 15.16 -10.24
CA THR A 6 -17.70 14.84 -9.85
C THR A 6 -17.65 13.74 -8.79
N ARG A 7 -18.05 14.05 -7.56
CA ARG A 7 -18.11 13.10 -6.44
C ARG A 7 -19.32 12.17 -6.63
N THR A 8 -19.15 11.08 -7.38
CA THR A 8 -20.23 10.14 -7.73
C THR A 8 -20.34 8.96 -6.75
N ALA A 9 -19.27 8.62 -6.04
CA ALA A 9 -19.25 7.53 -5.07
C ALA A 9 -19.67 8.00 -3.66
N ARG A 10 -20.38 7.14 -2.92
CA ARG A 10 -20.77 7.38 -1.52
C ARG A 10 -20.07 6.39 -0.60
N LEU A 11 -19.59 6.90 0.53
CA LEU A 11 -19.09 6.12 1.66
C LEU A 11 -20.12 6.23 2.78
N GLU A 12 -20.85 5.14 3.05
CA GLU A 12 -21.87 5.10 4.10
C GLU A 12 -21.36 4.29 5.29
N ALA A 13 -21.33 4.92 6.47
CA ALA A 13 -20.95 4.27 7.72
C ALA A 13 -21.84 4.77 8.86
N ARG A 14 -22.28 3.85 9.72
CA ARG A 14 -22.94 4.20 10.98
C ARG A 14 -21.86 4.34 12.05
N ILE A 15 -21.88 5.47 12.74
CA ILE A 15 -20.99 5.76 13.86
C ILE A 15 -21.82 6.09 15.09
N SER A 16 -21.26 5.84 16.27
CA SER A 16 -21.89 6.22 17.52
C SER A 16 -21.82 7.75 17.73
N PRO A 17 -22.71 8.34 18.55
CA PRO A 17 -22.77 9.78 18.75
C PRO A 17 -21.48 10.39 19.32
N ASP A 18 -20.81 9.68 20.22
CA ASP A 18 -19.52 10.06 20.81
C ASP A 18 -18.42 10.20 19.76
N ILE A 19 -18.36 9.28 18.79
CA ILE A 19 -17.43 9.37 17.66
C ILE A 19 -17.77 10.57 16.78
N LEU A 20 -19.06 10.81 16.53
CA LEU A 20 -19.49 11.98 15.74
C LEU A 20 -19.06 13.30 16.39
N ASP A 21 -19.14 13.41 17.72
CA ASP A 21 -18.74 14.63 18.44
C ASP A 21 -17.23 14.88 18.35
N VAL A 22 -16.42 13.82 18.47
CA VAL A 22 -14.95 13.92 18.27
C VAL A 22 -14.63 14.36 16.84
N VAL A 23 -15.28 13.77 15.84
CA VAL A 23 -15.07 14.10 14.42
C VAL A 23 -15.48 15.55 14.12
N LYS A 24 -16.62 16.02 14.65
CA LYS A 24 -17.04 17.42 14.54
C LYS A 24 -16.00 18.37 15.12
N ARG A 25 -15.52 18.07 16.33
CA ARG A 25 -14.50 18.90 16.97
C ARG A 25 -13.20 18.95 16.17
N ALA A 26 -12.77 17.83 15.61
CA ALA A 26 -11.57 17.78 14.77
C ALA A 26 -11.74 18.57 13.46
N ALA A 27 -12.91 18.48 12.82
CA ALA A 27 -13.24 19.24 11.63
C ALA A 27 -13.26 20.76 11.90
N GLU A 28 -13.85 21.17 13.03
CA GLU A 28 -13.84 22.57 13.51
C GLU A 28 -12.42 23.10 13.70
N ILE A 29 -11.54 22.33 14.36
CA ILE A 29 -10.13 22.70 14.59
C ILE A 29 -9.41 22.94 13.26
N GLN A 30 -9.72 22.15 12.22
CA GLN A 30 -9.13 22.30 10.89
C GLN A 30 -9.86 23.30 9.98
N GLY A 31 -10.93 23.95 10.46
CA GLY A 31 -11.70 24.93 9.70
C GLY A 31 -12.40 24.35 8.46
N ARG A 32 -12.80 23.07 8.50
CA ARG A 32 -13.45 22.38 7.37
C ARG A 32 -14.75 21.69 7.77
N SER A 33 -15.56 21.33 6.79
CA SER A 33 -16.79 20.57 7.04
C SER A 33 -16.49 19.15 7.54
N VAL A 34 -17.41 18.56 8.30
CA VAL A 34 -17.31 17.16 8.76
C VAL A 34 -17.11 16.19 7.58
N SER A 35 -17.85 16.39 6.49
CA SER A 35 -17.73 15.56 5.29
C SER A 35 -16.34 15.64 4.67
N ASP A 36 -15.81 16.85 4.51
CA ASP A 36 -14.47 17.07 3.97
C ASP A 36 -13.37 16.50 4.88
N PHE A 37 -13.52 16.64 6.20
CA PHE A 37 -12.63 16.04 7.18
C PHE A 37 -12.62 14.51 7.09
N VAL A 38 -13.78 13.86 7.03
CA VAL A 38 -13.88 12.40 6.94
C VAL A 38 -13.28 11.88 5.65
N VAL A 39 -13.52 12.54 4.51
CA VAL A 39 -12.93 12.16 3.22
C VAL A 39 -11.41 12.29 3.25
N ALA A 40 -10.88 13.40 3.78
CA ALA A 40 -9.44 13.63 3.88
C ALA A 40 -8.76 12.61 4.82
N ALA A 41 -9.35 12.37 6.00
CA ALA A 41 -8.83 11.41 6.96
C ALA A 41 -8.86 9.97 6.41
N ALA A 42 -9.93 9.59 5.71
CA ALA A 42 -10.03 8.29 5.05
C ALA A 42 -8.96 8.13 3.97
N GLN A 43 -8.71 9.17 3.17
CA GLN A 43 -7.67 9.16 2.15
C GLN A 43 -6.28 9.00 2.76
N GLU A 44 -5.96 9.76 3.81
CA GLU A 44 -4.68 9.69 4.52
C GLU A 44 -4.44 8.29 5.12
N ALA A 45 -5.45 7.73 5.78
CA ALA A 45 -5.38 6.39 6.36
C ALA A 45 -5.22 5.31 5.28
N ALA A 46 -5.94 5.42 4.16
CA ALA A 46 -5.82 4.49 3.04
C ALA A 46 -4.41 4.54 2.42
N GLN A 47 -3.88 5.74 2.17
CA GLN A 47 -2.56 5.92 1.59
C GLN A 47 -1.47 5.30 2.49
N ARG A 48 -1.50 5.59 3.79
CA ARG A 48 -0.57 5.00 4.76
C ARG A 48 -0.64 3.47 4.79
N THR A 49 -1.84 2.91 4.70
CA THR A 49 -2.04 1.46 4.72
C THR A 49 -1.47 0.80 3.45
N ILE A 50 -1.68 1.42 2.29
CA ILE A 50 -1.14 0.94 1.01
C ILE A 50 0.39 1.03 1.01
N GLU A 51 0.94 2.16 1.46
CA GLU A 51 2.39 2.37 1.56
C GLU A 51 3.05 1.35 2.48
N ASN A 52 2.50 1.12 3.67
CA ASN A 52 3.02 0.14 4.61
C ASN A 52 3.04 -1.29 4.05
N THR A 53 2.12 -1.61 3.13
CA THR A 53 2.04 -2.94 2.51
C THR A 53 2.98 -3.07 1.31
N THR A 54 3.19 -1.97 0.58
CA THR A 54 3.97 -1.98 -0.68
C THR A 54 5.46 -1.71 -0.46
N ILE A 55 5.81 -1.01 0.61
CA ILE A 55 7.19 -0.60 0.89
C ILE A 55 7.85 -1.63 1.81
N MET A 56 8.75 -2.46 1.27
CA MET A 56 9.70 -3.23 2.07
C MET A 56 10.75 -2.27 2.63
N ARG A 57 10.68 -2.02 3.95
CA ARG A 57 11.73 -1.31 4.68
C ARG A 57 12.87 -2.29 4.97
N ILE A 58 14.03 -2.06 4.35
CA ILE A 58 15.25 -2.85 4.53
C ILE A 58 16.34 -1.98 5.18
N SER A 59 17.31 -2.60 5.84
CA SER A 59 18.45 -1.86 6.42
C SER A 59 19.33 -1.24 5.33
N VAL A 60 20.22 -0.33 5.69
CA VAL A 60 21.17 0.27 4.73
C VAL A 60 22.10 -0.81 4.18
N GLU A 61 22.47 -1.78 5.02
CA GLU A 61 23.27 -2.95 4.66
C GLU A 61 22.54 -3.82 3.63
N ASP A 62 21.27 -4.14 3.87
CA ASP A 62 20.46 -4.93 2.95
C ASP A 62 20.21 -4.19 1.64
N GLN A 63 20.03 -2.87 1.69
CA GLN A 63 19.87 -2.05 0.48
C GLN A 63 21.12 -2.12 -0.40
N ARG A 64 22.32 -2.09 0.20
CA ARG A 64 23.58 -2.25 -0.54
C ARG A 64 23.70 -3.64 -1.13
N ALA A 65 23.41 -4.68 -0.35
CA ALA A 65 23.44 -6.07 -0.82
C ALA A 65 22.44 -6.31 -1.97
N MET A 66 21.24 -5.75 -1.86
CA MET A 66 20.22 -5.80 -2.91
C MET A 66 20.68 -5.07 -4.18
N MET A 67 21.23 -3.85 -4.03
CA MET A 67 21.70 -3.08 -5.19
C MET A 67 22.86 -3.77 -5.89
N GLU A 68 23.80 -4.36 -5.13
CA GLU A 68 24.89 -5.15 -5.68
C GLU A 68 24.36 -6.36 -6.46
N ALA A 69 23.36 -7.07 -5.93
CA ALA A 69 22.74 -8.20 -6.62
C ALA A 69 21.94 -7.79 -7.88
N ILE A 70 21.42 -6.56 -7.95
CA ILE A 70 20.74 -6.04 -9.14
C ILE A 70 21.73 -5.58 -10.21
N LEU A 71 22.78 -4.86 -9.81
CA LEU A 71 23.78 -4.30 -10.73
C LEU A 71 24.77 -5.36 -11.22
N ASN A 72 25.13 -6.30 -10.35
CA ASN A 72 26.07 -7.38 -10.59
C ASN A 72 25.40 -8.73 -10.24
N PRO A 73 24.47 -9.20 -11.09
CA PRO A 73 23.70 -10.39 -10.79
C PRO A 73 24.62 -11.61 -10.68
N PRO A 74 24.62 -12.33 -9.54
CA PRO A 74 25.43 -13.52 -9.37
C PRO A 74 24.86 -14.67 -10.21
N GLU A 75 25.75 -15.55 -10.66
CA GLU A 75 25.35 -16.79 -11.31
C GLU A 75 24.52 -17.65 -10.34
N PRO A 76 23.42 -18.30 -10.81
CA PRO A 76 22.65 -19.23 -10.01
C PRO A 76 23.56 -20.27 -9.34
N ASN A 77 23.31 -20.60 -8.07
CA ASN A 77 24.00 -21.70 -7.44
C ASN A 77 23.41 -23.06 -7.88
N GLU A 78 24.06 -24.17 -7.51
CA GLU A 78 23.62 -25.51 -7.91
C GLU A 78 22.21 -25.84 -7.40
N ALA A 79 21.85 -25.39 -6.20
CA ALA A 79 20.52 -25.59 -5.63
C ALA A 79 19.45 -24.85 -6.44
N LEU A 80 19.72 -23.60 -6.86
CA LEU A 80 18.79 -22.80 -7.66
C LEU A 80 18.60 -23.40 -9.07
N ARG A 81 19.67 -23.94 -9.68
CA ARG A 81 19.58 -24.70 -10.93
C ARG A 81 18.68 -25.94 -10.77
N LYS A 82 18.91 -26.75 -9.74
CA LYS A 82 18.08 -27.94 -9.44
C LYS A 82 16.61 -27.57 -9.21
N ALA A 83 16.34 -26.48 -8.50
CA ALA A 83 14.98 -25.99 -8.27
C ALA A 83 14.29 -25.54 -9.57
N ALA A 84 15.02 -24.86 -10.46
CA ALA A 84 14.50 -24.47 -11.77
C ALA A 84 14.16 -25.69 -12.64
N ASP A 85 14.99 -26.73 -12.63
CA ASP A 85 14.71 -27.97 -13.35
C ASP A 85 13.52 -28.74 -12.76
N ALA A 86 13.39 -28.78 -11.44
CA ALA A 86 12.23 -29.34 -10.76
C ALA A 86 10.94 -28.59 -11.13
N HIS A 87 10.96 -27.26 -11.10
CA HIS A 87 9.83 -26.42 -11.50
C HIS A 87 9.40 -26.67 -12.95
N LYS A 88 10.36 -26.75 -13.89
CA LYS A 88 10.06 -27.08 -15.30
C LYS A 88 9.30 -28.41 -15.44
N ARG A 89 9.71 -29.45 -14.71
CA ARG A 89 9.01 -30.75 -14.72
C ARG A 89 7.58 -30.64 -14.22
N LEU A 90 7.38 -29.99 -13.07
CA LEU A 90 6.08 -29.85 -12.43
C LEU A 90 5.09 -29.00 -13.27
N VAL A 91 5.57 -27.93 -13.89
CA VAL A 91 4.72 -27.04 -14.70
C VAL A 91 4.41 -27.63 -16.08
N VAL A 92 5.31 -28.44 -16.65
CA VAL A 92 5.06 -29.15 -17.92
C VAL A 92 4.10 -30.33 -17.74
N GLU A 93 4.09 -31.00 -16.59
CA GLU A 93 3.14 -32.09 -16.28
C GLU A 93 1.70 -31.61 -16.06
N THR A 94 1.47 -30.32 -15.81
CA THR A 94 0.15 -29.78 -15.48
C THR A 94 -0.58 -29.16 -16.69
N ARG A 95 -0.08 -29.34 -17.92
CA ARG A 95 -0.69 -28.79 -19.14
C ARG A 95 -1.16 -29.84 -20.12
#